data_AF-A0M0G6-F1
#
_entry.id   AF-A0M0G6-F1
#
_cell.length_a   1.000
_cell.length_b   1.000
_cell.length_c   1.000
_cell.angle_alpha   90.00
_cell.angle_beta   90.00
_cell.angle_gamma   90.00
#
_symmetry.space_group_name_H-M   'P 1'
#
loop_
_entity.id
_entity.type
_entity.pdbx_description
1 polymer ?
#
loop_
_entity_poly.entity_id
_entity_poly.type
_entity_poly.pdbx_seq_one_letter_code
_entity_poly.pdbx_strand_id
1 'polypeptide(L)'
;MFNIKILEMETIENTKWKVDAAHSEIGFKIKHMMISTVSGNLKGFDANIETDKENFKDADFSFTAKMDSISTNNKEKYAHLKSADFLNN
;
A
#
# COMPACT_ATOMS: atom_id res chain seq x y z
N MET A 1 -50.53 -26.83 -4.06
CA MET A 1 -49.69 -25.85 -4.78
C MET A 1 -48.43 -25.66 -3.93
N PHE A 2 -47.27 -26.11 -4.40
CA PHE A 2 -46.03 -26.07 -3.61
C PHE A 2 -45.20 -24.85 -4.01
N ASN A 3 -44.95 -23.95 -3.04
CA ASN A 3 -44.05 -22.82 -3.23
C ASN A 3 -42.61 -23.29 -3.00
N ILE A 4 -41.82 -23.38 -4.07
CA ILE A 4 -40.38 -23.55 -3.97
C ILE A 4 -39.78 -22.16 -3.73
N LYS A 5 -39.21 -21.97 -2.54
CA LYS A 5 -38.37 -20.81 -2.23
C LYS A 5 -36.96 -21.15 -2.69
N ILE A 6 -36.53 -20.60 -3.84
CA ILE A 6 -35.14 -20.69 -4.27
C ILE A 6 -34.32 -19.91 -3.24
N LEU A 7 -33.38 -20.57 -2.58
CA LEU A 7 -32.38 -19.90 -1.75
C LEU A 7 -31.41 -19.22 -2.72
N GLU A 8 -31.36 -17.90 -2.68
CA GLU A 8 -30.27 -17.15 -3.33
C GLU A 8 -28.97 -17.61 -2.67
N MET A 9 -28.14 -18.33 -3.42
CA MET A 9 -26.75 -18.56 -3.05
C MET A 9 -25.98 -17.31 -3.46
N GLU A 10 -25.51 -16.56 -2.48
CA GLU A 10 -24.55 -15.48 -2.71
C GLU A 10 -23.25 -16.12 -3.21
N THR A 11 -22.91 -15.90 -4.47
CA THR A 11 -21.65 -16.35 -5.05
C THR A 11 -20.54 -15.49 -4.47
N ILE A 12 -19.64 -16.11 -3.71
CA ILE A 12 -18.43 -15.45 -3.23
C ILE A 12 -17.48 -15.35 -4.43
N GLU A 13 -17.49 -14.21 -5.11
CA GLU A 13 -16.55 -13.93 -6.18
C GLU A 13 -15.27 -13.32 -5.59
N ASN A 14 -14.23 -14.14 -5.49
CA ASN A 14 -12.91 -13.66 -5.12
C ASN A 14 -12.31 -12.88 -6.31
N THR A 15 -12.21 -11.56 -6.14
CA THR A 15 -11.63 -10.66 -7.13
C THR A 15 -10.26 -10.18 -6.68
N LYS A 16 -9.27 -10.29 -7.56
CA LYS A 16 -7.89 -9.82 -7.32
C LYS A 16 -7.63 -8.51 -8.05
N TRP A 17 -7.25 -7.50 -7.29
CA TRP A 17 -6.90 -6.17 -7.80
C TRP A 17 -5.40 -5.97 -7.69
N LYS A 18 -4.75 -5.64 -8.81
CA LYS A 18 -3.33 -5.28 -8.85
C LYS A 18 -3.19 -3.77 -8.89
N VAL A 19 -2.39 -3.21 -7.98
CA VAL A 19 -2.07 -1.78 -8.04
C VAL A 19 -1.09 -1.54 -9.18
N ASP A 20 -1.44 -0.60 -10.06
CA ASP A 20 -0.56 -0.15 -11.13
C ASP A 20 0.46 0.85 -10.57
N ALA A 21 1.72 0.41 -10.49
CA ALA A 21 2.83 1.22 -9.99
C ALA A 21 3.15 2.43 -10.89
N ALA A 22 2.83 2.39 -12.20
CA ALA A 22 3.12 3.51 -13.10
C ALA A 22 2.20 4.71 -12.86
N HIS A 23 1.03 4.50 -12.27
CA HIS A 23 0.01 5.52 -12.02
C HIS A 23 -0.30 5.69 -10.52
N SER A 24 0.55 5.17 -9.65
CA SER A 24 0.39 5.23 -8.20
C SER A 24 1.67 5.77 -7.55
N GLU A 25 1.54 6.45 -6.41
CA GLU A 25 2.67 6.97 -5.65
C GLU A 25 2.53 6.63 -4.17
N ILE A 26 3.62 6.14 -3.56
CA ILE A 26 3.73 5.96 -2.11
C ILE A 26 4.62 7.08 -1.56
N GLY A 27 3.98 8.17 -1.14
CA GLY A 27 4.65 9.34 -0.55
C GLY A 27 4.75 9.27 0.97
N PHE A 28 5.80 9.84 1.54
CA PHE A 28 5.96 10.02 2.98
C PHE A 28 6.45 11.42 3.34
N LYS A 29 6.15 11.85 4.56
CA LYS A 29 6.66 13.09 5.17
C LYS A 29 7.04 12.83 6.61
N ILE A 30 8.29 13.14 6.96
CA ILE A 30 8.84 12.95 8.31
C ILE A 30 9.26 14.31 8.84
N LYS A 31 8.78 14.69 10.03
CA LYS A 31 9.22 15.90 10.73
C LYS A 31 10.54 15.61 11.45
N HIS A 32 11.49 16.53 11.32
CA HIS A 32 12.75 16.52 12.04
C HIS A 32 12.81 17.74 12.97
N MET A 33 12.75 17.46 14.29
CA MET A 33 12.76 18.43 15.39
C MET A 33 11.73 19.57 15.27
N MET A 34 10.50 19.29 14.81
CA MET A 34 9.39 20.25 14.67
C MET A 34 9.59 21.43 13.69
N ILE A 35 10.80 21.61 13.16
CA ILE A 35 11.17 22.76 12.32
C ILE A 35 11.25 22.38 10.84
N SER A 36 11.79 21.20 10.53
CA SER A 36 12.01 20.79 9.15
C SER A 36 11.19 19.55 8.80
N THR A 37 10.74 19.46 7.55
CA THR A 37 10.03 18.29 7.03
C THR A 37 10.85 17.70 5.89
N VAL A 38 11.08 16.39 5.94
CA VAL A 38 11.65 15.61 4.84
C VAL A 38 10.51 14.91 4.14
N SER A 39 10.36 15.20 2.84
CA SER A 39 9.39 14.52 1.97
C SER A 39 10.13 13.57 1.04
N GLY A 40 9.52 12.44 0.73
CA GLY A 40 10.03 11.50 -0.26
C GLY A 40 8.95 10.55 -0.75
N ASN A 41 9.35 9.65 -1.64
CA ASN A 41 8.50 8.57 -2.12
C ASN A 41 9.29 7.27 -2.27
N LEU A 42 8.56 6.15 -2.37
CA LEU A 42 9.07 4.83 -2.69
C LEU A 42 8.77 4.54 -4.16
N LYS A 43 9.80 4.31 -4.97
CA LYS A 43 9.64 4.01 -6.40
C LYS A 43 9.48 2.53 -6.71
N GLY A 44 9.95 1.65 -5.83
CA GLY A 44 9.87 0.21 -5.97
C GLY A 44 8.88 -0.35 -4.96
N PHE A 45 7.61 -0.39 -5.34
CA PHE A 45 6.56 -0.99 -4.51
C PHE A 45 5.70 -1.94 -5.35
N ASP A 46 5.01 -2.84 -4.64
CA ASP A 46 3.99 -3.70 -5.19
C ASP A 46 2.84 -3.83 -4.19
N ALA A 47 1.61 -3.86 -4.69
CA ALA A 47 0.42 -4.01 -3.86
C ALA A 47 -0.68 -4.81 -4.55
N ASN A 48 -1.33 -5.68 -3.78
CA ASN A 48 -2.45 -6.49 -4.23
C ASN A 48 -3.57 -6.41 -3.21
N ILE A 49 -4.80 -6.46 -3.70
CA ILE A 49 -6.02 -6.46 -2.89
C ILE A 49 -6.88 -7.64 -3.32
N GLU A 50 -7.37 -8.42 -2.37
CA GLU A 50 -8.33 -9.50 -2.62
C GLU A 50 -9.66 -9.15 -1.96
N THR A 51 -10.76 -9.25 -2.70
CA THR A 51 -12.11 -8.95 -2.22
C THR A 51 -13.03 -10.13 -2.49
N ASP A 52 -13.77 -10.57 -1.48
CA ASP A 52 -14.77 -11.65 -1.60
C ASP A 52 -16.20 -11.10 -1.86
N LYS A 53 -16.33 -9.78 -1.99
CA LYS A 53 -17.58 -9.03 -2.22
C LYS A 53 -17.28 -7.86 -3.16
N GLU A 54 -18.32 -7.17 -3.64
CA GLU A 54 -18.20 -5.98 -4.50
C GLU A 54 -17.57 -4.75 -3.81
N ASN A 55 -17.37 -4.80 -2.49
CA ASN A 55 -16.79 -3.70 -1.71
C ASN A 55 -15.51 -4.13 -0.98
N PHE A 56 -14.75 -3.14 -0.52
CA PHE A 56 -13.45 -3.35 0.11
C PHE A 56 -13.50 -3.49 1.65
N LYS A 57 -14.69 -3.66 2.25
CA LYS A 57 -14.85 -3.59 3.71
C LYS A 57 -14.09 -4.69 4.45
N ASP A 58 -14.05 -5.88 3.87
CA ASP A 58 -13.39 -7.07 4.42
C ASP A 58 -12.24 -7.55 3.52
N ALA A 59 -11.63 -6.63 2.76
CA ALA A 59 -10.61 -6.97 1.77
C ALA A 59 -9.26 -7.30 2.42
N ASP A 60 -8.55 -8.25 1.83
CA ASP A 60 -7.17 -8.58 2.20
C ASP A 60 -6.20 -7.72 1.41
N PHE A 61 -5.32 -7.01 2.11
CA PHE A 61 -4.34 -6.10 1.52
C PHE A 61 -2.92 -6.65 1.72
N SER A 62 -2.16 -6.74 0.63
CA SER A 62 -0.73 -7.02 0.67
C SER A 62 0.04 -5.86 0.05
N PHE A 63 1.12 -5.44 0.72
CA PHE A 63 1.99 -4.37 0.26
C PHE A 63 3.44 -4.75 0.51
N THR A 64 4.30 -4.50 -0.48
CA THR A 64 5.75 -4.63 -0.33
C THR A 64 6.43 -3.40 -0.93
N ALA A 65 7.53 -2.97 -0.32
CA ALA A 65 8.36 -1.90 -0.85
C ALA A 65 9.83 -2.21 -0.67
N LYS A 66 10.63 -1.76 -1.63
CA LYS A 66 12.08 -1.87 -1.58
C LYS A 66 12.66 -0.63 -0.91
N MET A 67 13.31 -0.81 0.23
CA MET A 67 13.90 0.30 1.00
C MET A 67 14.97 1.07 0.22
N ASP A 68 15.68 0.42 -0.69
CA ASP A 68 16.65 1.07 -1.55
C ASP A 68 16.02 2.00 -2.60
N SER A 69 14.71 1.89 -2.84
CA SER A 69 13.94 2.70 -3.80
C SER A 69 13.42 4.02 -3.25
N ILE A 70 13.72 4.34 -1.98
CA ILE A 70 13.42 5.64 -1.39
C ILE A 70 14.06 6.73 -2.27
N SER A 71 13.27 7.74 -2.60
CA SER A 71 13.71 8.91 -3.36
C SER A 71 13.27 10.16 -2.60
N THR A 72 14.22 11.04 -2.32
CA THR A 72 13.96 12.35 -1.72
C THR A 72 14.47 13.42 -2.67
N ASN A 73 13.96 14.65 -2.50
CA ASN A 73 14.41 15.79 -3.32
C ASN A 73 15.79 16.32 -2.88
N ASN A 74 16.48 15.66 -1.93
CA ASN A 74 17.78 16.07 -1.39
C ASN A 74 18.66 14.84 -1.11
N LYS A 75 19.70 14.65 -1.93
CA LYS A 75 20.60 13.49 -1.91
C LYS A 75 21.41 13.33 -0.61
N GLU A 76 21.73 14.42 0.10
CA GLU A 76 22.47 14.36 1.37
C GLU A 76 21.57 13.86 2.51
N LYS A 77 20.31 14.33 2.56
CA LYS A 77 19.33 13.84 3.55
C LYS A 77 19.00 12.35 3.38
N TYR A 78 19.10 11.84 2.16
CA TYR A 78 18.92 10.42 1.87
C TYR A 78 19.99 9.53 2.51
N ALA A 79 21.25 9.96 2.51
CA ALA A 79 22.35 9.20 3.10
C ALA A 79 22.13 8.97 4.61
N HIS A 80 21.50 9.93 5.30
CA HIS A 80 21.12 9.79 6.70
C HIS A 80 19.90 8.88 6.92
N LEU A 81 18.89 8.91 6.04
CA LEU A 81 17.71 8.03 6.16
C LEU A 81 18.04 6.54 5.94
N LYS A 82 19.11 6.25 5.19
CA LYS A 82 19.63 4.89 4.99
C LYS A 82 20.58 4.42 6.09
N SER A 83 20.96 5.28 7.04
CA SER A 83 21.84 4.85 8.12
C SER A 83 21.11 3.85 9.02
N ALA A 84 21.88 2.95 9.62
CA ALA A 84 21.38 1.94 10.54
C ALA A 84 20.55 2.54 11.70
N ASP A 85 20.77 3.81 12.04
CA ASP A 85 20.08 4.52 13.12
C ASP A 85 18.59 4.79 12.82
N PHE A 86 18.16 4.79 11.54
CA PHE A 86 16.76 5.04 11.15
C PHE A 86 15.97 3.78 10.81
N LEU A 87 16.61 2.71 10.30
CA LEU A 87 15.93 1.53 9.74
C LEU A 87 15.89 0.31 10.66
N ASN A 88 16.65 0.29 11.76
CA ASN A 88 16.80 -0.88 12.64
C ASN A 88 16.06 -0.74 13.98
N ASN A 89 14.96 0.03 14.04
CA ASN A 89 14.16 0.19 15.25
C ASN A 89 12.71 -0.23 15.03
#